data_AF-A0A520C4F0-F1
#
_entry.id   AF-A0A520C4F0-F1
#
_cell.length_a   1.000
_cell.length_b   1.000
_cell.length_c   1.000
_cell.angle_alpha   90.00
_cell.angle_beta   90.00
_cell.angle_gamma   90.00
#
_symmetry.space_group_name_H-M   'P 1'
#
loop_
_entity.id
_entity.type
_entity.pdbx_description
1 polymer ?
#
loop_
_entity_poly.entity_id
_entity_poly.type
_entity_poly.pdbx_seq_one_letter_code
_entity_poly.pdbx_strand_id
1 'polypeptide(L)'
;MRLHDYLNSGAMTSEELAEKIGLDNDGQIRQWRHNYGGRVPGAANAVAIEEATGKAVRRWDLRPKDWHLIWPELKKAKGAPAIPVPEQAEAGQAG
;
A
#
# COMPACT_ATOMS: atom_id res chain seq x y z
N MET A 1 -4.68 1.17 -7.87
CA MET A 1 -4.07 0.00 -8.55
C MET A 1 -3.35 -0.83 -7.50
N ARG A 2 -3.59 -2.14 -7.41
CA ARG A 2 -2.88 -2.98 -6.42
C ARG A 2 -1.43 -3.23 -6.85
N LEU A 3 -0.51 -3.27 -5.90
CA LEU A 3 0.90 -3.58 -6.15
C LEU A 3 1.07 -4.92 -6.87
N HIS A 4 0.28 -5.93 -6.51
CA HIS A 4 0.28 -7.22 -7.19
C HIS A 4 0.01 -7.13 -8.69
N ASP A 5 -0.99 -6.35 -9.06
CA ASP A 5 -1.48 -6.20 -10.42
C ASP A 5 -0.46 -5.42 -11.26
N TYR A 6 0.07 -4.33 -10.69
CA TYR A 6 1.14 -3.55 -11.32
C TYR A 6 2.37 -4.40 -11.64
N LEU A 7 2.87 -5.18 -10.68
CA LEU A 7 4.00 -6.08 -10.91
C LEU A 7 3.65 -7.23 -11.87
N ASN A 8 2.38 -7.67 -11.90
CA ASN A 8 1.94 -8.72 -12.83
C ASN A 8 1.79 -8.22 -14.27
N SER A 9 1.59 -6.92 -14.47
CA SER A 9 1.50 -6.30 -15.80
C SER A 9 2.82 -6.34 -16.59
N GLY A 10 3.94 -6.67 -15.93
CA GLY A 10 5.27 -6.63 -16.54
C GLY A 10 5.89 -5.23 -16.59
N ALA A 11 5.22 -4.20 -16.07
CA ALA A 11 5.75 -2.84 -16.02
C ALA A 11 7.00 -2.69 -15.12
N MET A 12 7.18 -3.58 -14.14
CA MET A 12 8.35 -3.64 -13.25
C MET A 12 8.39 -4.97 -12.51
N THR A 13 9.58 -5.50 -12.25
CA THR A 13 9.77 -6.71 -11.44
C THR A 13 9.85 -6.41 -9.95
N SER A 14 9.76 -7.44 -9.09
CA SER A 14 9.91 -7.27 -7.63
C SER A 14 11.35 -6.93 -7.24
N GLU A 15 12.34 -7.45 -7.97
CA GLU A 15 13.76 -7.17 -7.78
C GLU A 15 14.06 -5.71 -8.14
N GLU A 16 13.64 -5.23 -9.31
CA GLU A 16 13.80 -3.82 -9.70
C GLU A 16 13.12 -2.86 -8.72
N LEU A 17 11.94 -3.24 -8.21
CA LEU A 17 11.26 -2.43 -7.20
C LEU A 17 12.06 -2.39 -5.89
N ALA A 18 12.60 -3.51 -5.46
CA ALA A 18 13.43 -3.60 -4.25
C ALA A 18 14.68 -2.70 -4.38
N GLU A 19 15.38 -2.78 -5.50
CA GLU A 19 16.55 -1.94 -5.78
C GLU A 19 16.19 -0.45 -5.79
N LYS A 20 15.10 -0.08 -6.49
CA LYS A 20 14.66 1.33 -6.59
C LYS A 20 14.31 1.95 -5.25
N ILE A 21 13.79 1.17 -4.30
CA ILE A 21 13.39 1.67 -2.98
C ILE A 21 14.43 1.37 -1.90
N GLY A 22 15.60 0.83 -2.28
CA GLY A 22 16.73 0.61 -1.39
C GLY A 22 16.59 -0.56 -0.43
N LEU A 23 15.90 -1.64 -0.84
CA LEU A 23 15.85 -2.89 -0.09
C LEU A 23 16.94 -3.85 -0.56
N ASP A 24 17.57 -4.55 0.40
CA ASP A 24 18.59 -5.57 0.10
C ASP A 24 18.03 -6.81 -0.62
N ASN A 25 16.71 -7.05 -0.57
CA ASN A 25 16.09 -8.22 -1.21
C ASN A 25 14.60 -8.01 -1.56
N ASP A 26 14.13 -8.70 -2.61
CA ASP A 26 12.75 -8.69 -3.10
C ASP A 26 11.75 -9.48 -2.23
N GLY A 27 12.25 -10.26 -1.26
CA GLY A 27 11.43 -11.03 -0.33
C GLY A 27 10.40 -10.19 0.45
N GLN A 28 10.70 -8.94 0.77
CA GLN A 28 9.73 -8.03 1.39
C GLN A 28 8.64 -7.59 0.40
N ILE A 29 9.02 -7.30 -0.86
CA ILE A 29 8.09 -6.93 -1.92
C ILE A 29 7.05 -8.04 -2.14
N ARG A 30 7.50 -9.31 -2.20
CA ARG A 30 6.60 -10.47 -2.36
C ARG A 30 5.56 -10.58 -1.26
N GLN A 31 5.94 -10.28 -0.01
CA GLN A 31 5.01 -10.32 1.12
C GLN A 31 3.95 -9.23 1.03
N TRP A 32 4.35 -8.00 0.67
CA TRP A 32 3.42 -6.89 0.46
C TRP A 32 2.50 -7.12 -0.74
N ARG A 33 3.00 -7.80 -1.77
CA ARG A 33 2.26 -8.12 -3.00
C ARG A 33 0.96 -8.86 -2.69
N HIS A 34 0.99 -9.84 -1.79
CA HIS A 34 -0.19 -10.63 -1.42
C HIS A 34 -0.89 -10.13 -0.15
N ASN A 35 -0.42 -9.03 0.45
CA ASN A 35 -0.86 -8.58 1.77
C ASN A 35 -0.85 -9.73 2.78
N TYR A 36 0.18 -10.58 2.72
CA TYR A 36 0.24 -11.83 3.46
C TYR A 36 0.22 -11.55 4.97
N GLY A 37 -0.80 -12.05 5.67
CA GLY A 37 -0.99 -11.78 7.10
C GLY A 37 -1.24 -10.31 7.44
N GLY A 38 -1.75 -9.49 6.50
CA GLY A 38 -1.97 -8.06 6.73
C GLY A 38 -0.69 -7.21 6.68
N ARG A 39 0.41 -7.78 6.17
CA ARG A 39 1.69 -7.06 6.03
C ARG A 39 1.61 -6.03 4.91
N VAL A 40 1.63 -4.77 5.31
CA VAL A 40 1.72 -3.61 4.43
C VAL A 40 3.11 -2.97 4.52
N PRO A 41 3.58 -2.30 3.46
CA PRO A 41 4.81 -1.52 3.55
C PRO A 41 4.70 -0.41 4.59
N GLY A 42 5.81 -0.11 5.27
CA GLY A 42 5.91 1.05 6.15
C GLY A 42 5.63 2.37 5.42
N ALA A 43 5.43 3.45 6.17
CA ALA A 43 5.13 4.76 5.59
C ALA A 43 6.20 5.21 4.56
N ALA A 44 7.48 5.13 4.93
CA ALA A 44 8.59 5.46 4.03
C ALA A 44 8.58 4.61 2.74
N ASN A 45 8.46 3.28 2.88
CA ASN A 45 8.44 2.36 1.75
C ASN A 45 7.23 2.60 0.84
N ALA A 46 6.08 2.96 1.39
CA ALA A 46 4.88 3.25 0.61
C ALA A 46 5.06 4.52 -0.26
N VAL A 47 5.74 5.55 0.26
CA VAL A 47 6.12 6.73 -0.54
C VAL A 47 7.10 6.32 -1.63
N ALA A 48 8.16 5.58 -1.29
CA ALA A 48 9.17 5.14 -2.24
C ALA A 48 8.59 4.27 -3.37
N ILE A 49 7.66 3.35 -3.06
CA ILE A 49 6.95 2.55 -4.07
C ILE A 49 6.11 3.45 -4.98
N GLU A 50 5.41 4.44 -4.44
CA GLU A 50 4.61 5.38 -5.25
C GLU A 50 5.48 6.16 -6.24
N GLU A 51 6.66 6.60 -5.81
CA GLU A 51 7.61 7.30 -6.69
C GLU A 51 8.23 6.34 -7.73
N ALA A 52 8.67 5.16 -7.30
CA ALA A 52 9.27 4.14 -8.18
C ALA A 52 8.31 3.63 -9.26
N THR A 53 7.01 3.58 -8.96
CA THR A 53 5.94 3.18 -9.89
C THR A 53 5.37 4.34 -10.70
N GLY A 54 5.98 5.53 -10.63
CA GLY A 54 5.52 6.69 -11.37
C GLY A 54 4.07 7.04 -11.05
N LYS A 55 3.68 6.91 -9.78
CA LYS A 55 2.33 7.22 -9.28
C LYS A 55 1.23 6.27 -9.75
N ALA A 56 1.59 5.13 -10.38
CA ALA A 56 0.63 4.09 -10.76
C ALA A 56 0.07 3.36 -9.52
N VAL A 57 0.93 3.03 -8.56
CA VAL A 57 0.54 2.47 -7.26
C VAL A 57 0.60 3.59 -6.23
N ARG A 58 -0.51 3.87 -5.55
CA ARG A 58 -0.60 4.98 -4.58
C ARG A 58 -0.39 4.52 -3.15
N ARG A 59 -0.04 5.45 -2.26
CA ARG A 59 0.07 5.17 -0.82
C ARG A 59 -1.20 4.57 -0.22
N TRP A 60 -2.38 5.02 -0.66
CA TRP A 60 -3.67 4.46 -0.21
C TRP A 60 -3.98 3.07 -0.79
N ASP A 61 -3.41 2.71 -1.94
CA ASP A 61 -3.51 1.34 -2.47
C ASP A 61 -2.66 0.37 -1.62
N LEU A 62 -1.53 0.85 -1.11
CA LEU A 62 -0.61 0.07 -0.27
C LEU A 62 -1.07 -0.02 1.19
N ARG A 63 -1.67 1.05 1.72
CA ARG A 63 -2.11 1.17 3.12
C ARG A 63 -3.57 1.60 3.21
N PRO A 64 -4.53 0.81 2.70
CA PRO A 64 -5.93 1.22 2.61
C PRO A 64 -6.59 1.53 3.96
N LYS A 65 -6.08 0.94 5.06
CA LYS A 65 -6.67 1.08 6.40
C LYS A 65 -6.27 2.37 7.12
N ASP A 66 -5.05 2.85 6.92
CA ASP A 66 -4.44 3.87 7.79
C ASP A 66 -3.68 4.98 7.02
N TRP A 67 -3.71 4.97 5.68
CA TRP A 67 -3.13 6.03 4.86
C TRP A 67 -3.60 7.44 5.27
N HIS A 68 -4.87 7.59 5.66
CA HIS A 68 -5.48 8.87 6.02
C HIS A 68 -5.06 9.38 7.40
N LEU A 69 -4.51 8.49 8.25
CA LEU A 69 -3.93 8.81 9.56
C LEU A 69 -2.47 9.25 9.40
N ILE A 70 -1.73 8.59 8.51
CA ILE A 70 -0.31 8.86 8.25
C ILE A 70 -0.12 10.08 7.35
N TRP A 71 -0.93 10.16 6.29
CA TRP A 71 -0.91 11.24 5.31
C TRP A 71 -2.26 11.94 5.26
N PRO A 72 -2.56 12.78 6.27
CA PRO A 72 -3.84 13.46 6.33
C PRO A 72 -4.04 14.47 5.18
N GLU A 73 -2.96 14.92 4.53
CA GLU A 73 -3.07 15.79 3.35
C GLU A 73 -3.66 15.06 2.14
N LEU A 74 -3.48 13.74 2.05
CA LEU A 74 -4.04 12.95 0.95
C LEU A 74 -5.57 12.84 1.04
N LYS A 75 -6.20 13.11 2.19
CA LYS A 75 -7.67 13.07 2.34
C LYS A 75 -8.38 14.02 1.37
N LYS A 76 -7.69 15.07 0.93
CA LYS A 76 -8.21 16.05 -0.03
C LYS A 76 -7.59 15.89 -1.43
N ALA A 77 -6.74 14.89 -1.63
CA ALA A 77 -6.08 14.67 -2.92
C ALA A 77 -7.08 14.12 -3.94
N LYS A 78 -6.94 14.57 -5.20
CA LYS A 78 -7.77 14.10 -6.31
C LYS A 78 -7.54 12.61 -6.55
N GLY A 79 -8.61 11.82 -6.47
CA GLY A 79 -8.55 10.36 -6.64
C GLY A 79 -8.21 9.58 -5.37
N ALA A 80 -8.11 10.23 -4.22
CA ALA A 80 -8.05 9.53 -2.94
C ALA A 80 -9.37 8.78 -2.69
N PRO A 81 -9.33 7.54 -2.19
CA PRO A 81 -10.55 6.81 -1.82
C PRO A 81 -11.23 7.50 -0.64
N ALA A 82 -12.52 7.17 -0.43
CA ALA A 82 -13.21 7.55 0.80
C ALA A 82 -12.41 7.04 2.01
N ILE A 83 -12.31 7.86 3.05
CA ILE A 83 -11.69 7.44 4.30
C ILE A 83 -12.48 6.22 4.79
N PRO A 84 -11.82 5.08 5.07
CA PRO A 84 -12.51 3.97 5.67
C PRO A 84 -13.08 4.48 7.00
N VAL A 85 -14.40 4.64 7.06
CA VAL A 85 -15.06 4.85 8.34
C VAL A 85 -14.69 3.65 9.19
N PRO A 86 -14.13 3.83 10.41
CA PRO A 86 -13.99 2.71 11.31
C PRO A 86 -15.40 2.15 11.45
N GLU A 87 -15.62 0.94 10.94
CA GLU A 87 -16.83 0.19 11.20
C GLU A 87 -16.94 0.18 12.72
N GLN A 88 -17.89 0.98 13.21
CA GLN A 88 -18.03 1.26 14.62
C GLN A 88 -18.04 -0.08 15.33
N ALA A 89 -17.16 -0.23 16.33
CA ALA A 89 -17.13 -1.30 17.31
C ALA A 89 -18.21 -2.37 17.08
N GLU A 90 -17.82 -3.60 16.74
CA GLU A 90 -18.67 -4.78 16.96
C GLU A 90 -19.06 -4.80 18.45
N ALA A 91 -20.12 -4.05 18.76
CA ALA A 91 -20.87 -4.12 19.98
C ALA A 91 -21.70 -5.40 19.85
N GLY A 92 -21.28 -6.42 20.56
CA GLY A 92 -22.13 -7.55 20.91
C GLY A 92 -22.25 -8.63 19.85
N GLN A 93 -21.38 -9.63 19.92
CA GLN A 93 -21.86 -11.00 19.85
C GLN A 93 -22.22 -11.44 21.27
N ALA A 94 -23.50 -11.24 21.61
CA ALA A 94 -24.17 -11.92 22.69
C ALA A 94 -24.46 -13.38 22.27
N GLY A 95 -24.28 -14.33 23.19
CA GLY A 95 -24.65 -15.73 23.05
C GLY A 95 -23.93 -16.61 24.04
#